data_AF-A0A1X4HTD8-F1
#
_entry.id   AF-A0A1X4HTD8-F1
#
_cell.length_a   1.000
_cell.length_b   1.000
_cell.length_c   1.000
_cell.angle_alpha   90.00
_cell.angle_beta   90.00
_cell.angle_gamma   90.00
#
_symmetry.space_group_name_H-M   'P 1'
#
loop_
_entity.id
_entity.type
_entity.pdbx_description
1 polymer ?
#
loop_
_entity_poly.entity_id
_entity_poly.type
_entity_poly.pdbx_seq_one_letter_code
_entity_poly.pdbx_strand_id
1 'polypeptide(L)'
;MGVEFGLLGPVAAWDPDGAPLPLGAPRHREVLGRLLIARNRVVPVGRLVADLWEDGPPAGAIGALRTFVAALRRALEPGRPARQPSRLLVTDGPGYVLRAGRD
;
A
#
# COMPACT_ATOMS: atom_id res chain seq x y z
N MET A 1 6.61 -17.64 3.68
CA MET A 1 7.16 -16.63 4.62
C MET A 1 7.09 -15.27 3.95
N GLY A 2 5.98 -14.58 4.14
CA GLY A 2 5.66 -13.30 3.49
C GLY A 2 5.64 -12.18 4.51
N VAL A 3 5.34 -10.96 4.04
CA VAL A 3 5.14 -9.81 4.92
C VAL A 3 3.86 -10.03 5.75
N GLU A 4 3.97 -9.88 7.07
CA GLU A 4 2.83 -9.88 7.99
C GLU A 4 2.28 -8.46 8.16
N PHE A 5 0.96 -8.32 8.32
CA PHE A 5 0.29 -7.03 8.44
C PHE A 5 -0.59 -6.94 9.68
N GLY A 6 -0.55 -5.79 10.35
CA GLY A 6 -1.38 -5.48 11.52
C GLY A 6 -2.34 -4.33 11.22
N LEU A 7 -3.61 -4.49 11.62
CA LEU A 7 -4.68 -3.49 11.45
C LEU A 7 -5.44 -3.19 12.77
N LEU A 8 -5.32 -4.04 13.79
CA LEU A 8 -5.95 -3.86 15.11
C LEU A 8 -5.09 -2.93 15.98
N GLY A 9 -4.95 -1.70 15.53
CA GLY A 9 -4.00 -0.71 16.03
C GLY A 9 -3.49 0.14 14.86
N PRO A 10 -2.38 0.89 15.03
CA PRO A 10 -1.73 1.54 13.92
C PRO A 10 -1.39 0.53 12.82
N VAL A 11 -1.65 0.88 11.55
CA VAL A 11 -1.28 0.02 10.41
C VAL A 11 0.22 -0.23 10.46
N ALA A 12 0.60 -1.50 10.55
CA ALA A 12 1.97 -1.97 10.69
C ALA A 12 2.23 -3.16 9.75
N ALA A 13 3.51 -3.40 9.45
CA ALA A 13 3.94 -4.55 8.70
C ALA A 13 5.29 -5.05 9.22
N TRP A 14 5.52 -6.35 9.13
CA TRP A 14 6.75 -7.00 9.54
C TRP A 14 7.28 -7.88 8.42
N ASP A 15 8.60 -7.98 8.31
CA ASP A 15 9.25 -8.91 7.41
C ASP A 15 9.10 -10.37 7.90
N PRO A 16 9.54 -11.38 7.12
CA PRO A 16 9.42 -12.78 7.51
C PRO A 16 10.16 -13.16 8.80
N ASP A 17 11.16 -12.36 9.20
CA ASP A 17 11.93 -12.57 10.43
C ASP A 17 11.32 -11.82 11.63
N GLY A 18 10.18 -11.16 11.43
CA GLY A 18 9.45 -10.40 12.45
C GLY A 18 9.98 -8.98 12.68
N ALA A 19 10.88 -8.47 11.84
CA ALA A 19 11.39 -7.11 11.97
C ALA A 19 10.39 -6.09 11.38
N PRO A 20 10.15 -4.95 12.05
CA PRO A 20 9.17 -3.96 11.60
C PRO A 20 9.61 -3.27 10.30
N LEU A 21 8.71 -3.20 9.33
CA LEU A 21 8.93 -2.51 8.05
C LEU A 21 8.56 -1.02 8.15
N PRO A 22 9.42 -0.10 7.64
CA PRO A 22 9.19 1.34 7.75
C PRO A 22 8.17 1.81 6.69
N LEU A 23 6.88 1.66 7.00
CA LEU A 23 5.78 2.07 6.11
C LEU A 23 5.72 3.59 5.84
N GLY A 24 6.40 4.39 6.66
CA GLY A 24 6.52 5.84 6.51
C GLY A 24 5.34 6.64 7.07
N ALA A 25 5.00 7.73 6.38
CA ALA A 25 4.04 8.72 6.84
C ALA A 25 2.63 8.14 7.05
N PRO A 26 1.76 8.78 7.87
CA PRO A 26 0.39 8.35 8.09
C PRO A 26 -0.40 8.11 6.79
N ARG A 27 -0.20 8.96 5.77
CA ARG A 27 -0.85 8.81 4.46
C ARG A 27 -0.46 7.54 3.70
N HIS A 28 0.77 7.05 3.87
CA HIS A 28 1.17 5.76 3.27
C HIS A 28 0.44 4.61 3.98
N ARG A 29 0.40 4.65 5.31
CA ARG A 29 -0.28 3.66 6.15
C ARG A 29 -1.78 3.63 5.86
N GLU A 30 -2.41 4.77 5.62
CA GLU A 30 -3.82 4.85 5.24
C GLU A 30 -4.12 4.15 3.90
N VAL A 31 -3.29 4.37 2.87
CA VAL A 31 -3.40 3.63 1.59
C VAL A 31 -3.27 2.13 1.83
N LEU A 32 -2.28 1.71 2.62
CA LEU A 32 -2.08 0.30 2.92
C LEU A 32 -3.28 -0.31 3.66
N GLY A 33 -3.82 0.39 4.66
CA GLY A 33 -5.01 -0.04 5.41
C GLY A 33 -6.22 -0.25 4.51
N ARG A 34 -6.49 0.67 3.58
CA ARG A 34 -7.58 0.54 2.60
C ARG A 34 -7.42 -0.68 1.71
N LEU A 35 -6.21 -0.98 1.27
CA LEU A 35 -5.92 -2.15 0.45
C LEU A 35 -5.98 -3.47 1.24
N LEU A 36 -5.56 -3.48 2.51
CA LEU A 36 -5.72 -4.62 3.42
C LEU A 36 -7.20 -4.96 3.64
N ILE A 37 -8.04 -3.94 3.86
CA ILE A 37 -9.50 -4.10 3.99
C ILE A 37 -10.12 -4.66 2.70
N ALA A 38 -9.59 -4.28 1.54
CA ALA A 38 -10.08 -4.77 0.25
C ALA A 38 -9.82 -6.27 0.01
N ARG A 39 -8.86 -6.90 0.73
CA ARG A 39 -8.56 -8.34 0.71
C ARG A 39 -8.33 -8.90 -0.70
N ASN A 40 -7.17 -8.60 -1.29
CA ASN A 40 -6.79 -9.06 -2.65
C ASN A 40 -7.73 -8.59 -3.79
N ARG A 41 -8.59 -7.58 -3.54
CA ARG A 41 -9.41 -6.93 -4.59
C ARG A 41 -8.77 -5.62 -5.04
N VAL A 42 -8.94 -5.31 -6.31
CA VAL A 42 -8.51 -4.03 -6.90
C VAL A 42 -9.32 -2.90 -6.30
N VAL A 43 -8.64 -1.89 -5.75
CA VAL A 43 -9.24 -0.62 -5.33
C VAL A 43 -8.92 0.43 -6.39
N PRO A 44 -9.93 1.01 -7.07
CA PRO A 44 -9.71 2.03 -8.08
C PRO A 44 -8.98 3.25 -7.54
N VAL A 45 -8.14 3.89 -8.37
CA VAL A 45 -7.44 5.14 -8.02
C VAL A 45 -8.40 6.22 -7.54
N GLY A 46 -9.53 6.40 -8.24
CA GLY A 46 -10.54 7.40 -7.86
C GLY A 46 -11.14 7.12 -6.49
N ARG A 47 -11.35 5.83 -6.15
CA ARG A 47 -11.83 5.46 -4.82
C ARG A 47 -10.79 5.81 -3.75
N LEU A 48 -9.52 5.41 -3.94
CA LEU A 48 -8.44 5.73 -3.00
C LEU A 48 -8.25 7.24 -2.83
N VAL A 49 -8.40 8.03 -3.89
CA VAL A 49 -8.33 9.49 -3.81
C VAL A 49 -9.50 10.05 -3.00
N ALA A 50 -10.75 9.70 -3.33
CA ALA A 50 -11.93 10.20 -2.61
C ALA A 50 -11.87 9.85 -1.12
N ASP A 51 -11.38 8.66 -0.84
CA ASP A 51 -11.13 8.11 0.47
C ASP A 51 -10.08 8.91 1.27
N LEU A 52 -8.92 9.23 0.68
CA LEU A 52 -7.85 9.98 1.36
C LEU A 52 -8.21 11.45 1.59
N TRP A 53 -9.05 12.03 0.73
CA TRP A 53 -9.41 13.44 0.75
C TRP A 53 -10.93 13.61 0.73
N GLU A 54 -11.57 13.26 1.86
CA GLU A 54 -13.03 13.27 2.02
C GLU A 54 -13.63 14.67 1.77
N ASP A 55 -12.92 15.72 2.16
CA ASP A 55 -13.33 17.12 1.97
C ASP A 55 -13.00 17.69 0.58
N GLY A 56 -12.42 16.88 -0.31
CA GLY A 56 -12.07 17.26 -1.69
C GLY A 56 -10.58 17.06 -2.02
N PRO A 57 -10.24 16.39 -3.14
CA PRO A 57 -8.85 16.13 -3.50
C PRO A 57 -8.13 17.39 -4.04
N PRO A 58 -6.88 17.66 -3.61
CA PRO A 58 -6.11 18.77 -4.14
C PRO A 58 -5.71 18.54 -5.60
N ALA A 59 -5.32 19.61 -6.28
CA ALA A 59 -4.64 19.53 -7.57
C ALA A 59 -3.38 18.65 -7.43
N GLY A 60 -3.37 17.48 -8.07
CA GLY A 60 -2.27 16.51 -7.97
C GLY A 60 -2.47 15.34 -7.01
N ALA A 61 -3.67 15.13 -6.45
CA ALA A 61 -3.97 14.00 -5.56
C ALA A 61 -3.56 12.63 -6.13
N ILE A 62 -3.75 12.40 -7.43
CA ILE A 62 -3.31 11.17 -8.12
C ILE A 62 -1.78 11.03 -8.09
N GLY A 63 -1.05 12.15 -8.28
CA GLY A 63 0.40 12.19 -8.19
C GLY A 63 0.89 11.86 -6.78
N ALA A 64 0.26 12.45 -5.76
CA ALA A 64 0.53 12.14 -4.36
C ALA A 64 0.28 10.66 -4.03
N LEU A 65 -0.86 10.10 -4.47
CA LEU A 65 -1.17 8.68 -4.30
C LEU A 65 -0.08 7.78 -4.92
N ARG A 66 0.37 8.10 -6.13
CA ARG A 66 1.45 7.36 -6.80
C ARG A 66 2.76 7.41 -6.02
N THR A 67 3.08 8.56 -5.43
CA THR A 67 4.24 8.71 -4.54
C THR A 67 4.12 7.84 -3.29
N PHE A 68 2.95 7.81 -2.65
CA PHE A 68 2.69 6.97 -1.48
C PHE A 68 2.82 5.48 -1.83
N VAL A 69 2.24 5.06 -2.96
CA VAL A 69 2.37 3.68 -3.47
C VAL A 69 3.83 3.32 -3.77
N ALA A 70 4.59 4.22 -4.39
CA ALA A 70 6.00 3.97 -4.68
C ALA A 70 6.83 3.81 -3.39
N ALA A 71 6.55 4.60 -2.35
CA ALA A 71 7.19 4.47 -1.05
C ALA A 71 6.82 3.13 -0.37
N LEU A 72 5.53 2.75 -0.37
CA LEU A 72 5.08 1.47 0.15
C LEU A 72 5.73 0.28 -0.56
N ARG A 73 5.86 0.32 -1.90
CA ARG A 73 6.55 -0.74 -2.66
C ARG A 73 8.01 -0.93 -2.25
N ARG A 74 8.70 0.15 -1.89
CA ARG A 74 10.08 0.08 -1.39
C ARG A 74 10.13 -0.48 0.03
N ALA A 75 9.20 -0.07 0.88
CA ALA A 75 9.12 -0.53 2.26
C ALA A 75 8.74 -2.01 2.37
N LEU A 76 7.78 -2.48 1.56
CA LEU A 76 7.27 -3.86 1.60
C LEU A 76 8.19 -4.86 0.89
N GLU A 77 9.00 -4.40 -0.06
CA GLU A 77 9.92 -5.25 -0.82
C GLU A 77 11.31 -4.58 -0.91
N PRO A 78 12.05 -4.45 0.23
CA PRO A 78 13.32 -3.72 0.27
C PRO A 78 14.42 -4.37 -0.59
N GLY A 79 14.39 -5.69 -0.73
CA GLY A 79 15.32 -6.45 -1.60
C GLY A 79 14.92 -6.46 -3.08
N ARG A 80 13.83 -5.80 -3.48
CA ARG A 80 13.35 -5.82 -4.87
C ARG A 80 14.35 -5.10 -5.79
N PRO A 81 14.87 -5.74 -6.85
CA PRO A 81 15.79 -5.09 -7.76
C PRO A 81 15.18 -3.88 -8.44
N ALA A 82 16.04 -2.92 -8.80
CA ALA A 82 15.61 -1.73 -9.52
C ALA A 82 14.86 -2.12 -10.81
N ARG A 83 13.78 -1.38 -11.11
CA ARG A 83 12.93 -1.57 -12.30
C ARG A 83 12.14 -2.89 -12.36
N GLN A 84 12.22 -3.77 -11.36
CA GLN A 84 11.27 -4.88 -11.29
C GLN A 84 9.90 -4.40 -10.81
N PRO A 85 8.80 -5.02 -11.27
CA PRO A 85 7.47 -4.73 -10.74
C PRO A 85 7.34 -5.20 -9.29
N SER A 86 6.52 -4.51 -8.49
CA SER A 86 6.17 -4.95 -7.14
C SER A 86 5.26 -6.17 -7.23
N ARG A 87 5.50 -7.18 -6.38
CA ARG A 87 4.67 -8.40 -6.30
C ARG A 87 3.57 -8.28 -5.26
N LEU A 88 3.83 -7.55 -4.17
CA LEU A 88 2.86 -7.36 -3.08
C LEU A 88 1.86 -6.25 -3.41
N LEU A 89 2.34 -5.07 -3.83
CA LEU A 89 1.49 -3.92 -4.14
C LEU A 89 1.44 -3.67 -5.66
N VAL A 90 0.50 -4.35 -6.32
CA VAL A 90 0.41 -4.42 -7.78
C VAL A 90 -0.50 -3.32 -8.32
N THR A 91 -0.11 -2.73 -9.46
CA THR A 91 -1.04 -1.92 -10.27
C THR A 91 -1.83 -2.86 -11.14
N ASP A 92 -3.16 -2.83 -11.03
CA ASP A 92 -4.04 -3.73 -11.74
C ASP A 92 -5.24 -2.95 -12.29
N GLY A 93 -5.36 -2.93 -13.61
CA GLY A 93 -6.34 -2.12 -14.34
C GLY A 93 -6.41 -0.66 -13.85
N PRO A 94 -7.59 -0.19 -13.38
CA PRO A 94 -7.79 1.20 -12.96
C PRO A 94 -7.26 1.51 -11.55
N GLY A 95 -6.58 0.57 -10.88
CA GLY A 95 -6.35 0.64 -9.46
C GLY A 95 -5.11 -0.06 -8.95
N TYR A 96 -5.12 -0.30 -7.65
CA TYR A 96 -4.08 -1.02 -6.94
C TYR A 96 -4.68 -2.19 -6.18
N VAL A 97 -3.92 -3.28 -6.07
CA VAL A 97 -4.27 -4.44 -5.26
C VAL A 97 -3.08 -4.81 -4.39
N LEU A 98 -3.34 -5.07 -3.11
CA LEU A 98 -2.37 -5.68 -2.22
C LEU A 98 -2.58 -7.19 -2.27
N ARG A 99 -1.60 -7.92 -2.80
CA ARG A 99 -1.51 -9.38 -2.85
C ARG A 99 -0.79 -9.88 -1.59
N ALA A 100 -1.43 -9.70 -0.44
CA ALA A 100 -0.97 -10.30 0.80
C ALA A 100 -1.40 -11.78 0.80
N GLY A 101 -0.42 -12.68 0.73
CA GLY A 101 -0.67 -14.11 0.85
C GLY A 101 -1.27 -14.40 2.23
N ARG A 102 -2.34 -15.20 2.26
CA ARG A 102 -2.64 -16.04 3.42
C ARG A 102 -1.89 -17.33 3.20
N ASP A 103 -0.91 -17.60 4.04
CA ASP A 103 -0.80 -18.95 4.59
C ASP A 103 -1.40 -18.87 5.99
#